data_AF-A0A0C2FBV0-F1
#
_entry.id   AF-A0A0C2FBV0-F1
#
_cell.length_a   1.000
_cell.length_b   1.000
_cell.length_c   1.000
_cell.angle_alpha   90.00
_cell.angle_beta   90.00
_cell.angle_gamma   90.00
#
_symmetry.space_group_name_H-M   'P 1'
#
loop_
_entity.id
_entity.type
_entity.pdbx_description
1 polymer ?
#
loop_
_entity_poly.entity_id
_entity_poly.type
_entity_poly.pdbx_seq_one_letter_code
_entity_poly.pdbx_strand_id
1 'polypeptide(L)'
;MCFLCRYIQCEQELVSEHSRVPYQCVGKPEDVAEAILFLADRLHKIIICRKRSNYIVGHQLVVDGGASLQMALVADSIKIFGTVEAEAMQKK
;
A
#
# COMPACT_ATOMS: atom_id res chain seq x y z
N MET A 1 2.30 27.53 -4.04
CA MET A 1 2.14 26.22 -3.39
C MET A 1 3.35 25.35 -3.78
N CYS A 2 4.19 24.97 -2.81
CA CYS A 2 5.51 24.38 -3.06
C CYS A 2 5.44 22.86 -3.35
N PHE A 3 6.43 22.30 -4.05
CA PHE A 3 6.48 20.88 -4.46
C PHE A 3 6.30 19.90 -3.30
N LEU A 4 6.97 20.12 -2.17
CA LEU A 4 6.91 19.25 -1.00
C LEU A 4 5.48 19.19 -0.41
N CYS A 5 4.75 20.29 -0.45
CA CYS A 5 3.38 20.37 0.05
C CYS A 5 2.40 19.60 -0.84
N ARG A 6 2.59 19.63 -2.17
CA ARG A 6 1.83 18.77 -3.10
C ARG A 6 2.11 17.29 -2.91
N TYR A 7 3.37 16.94 -2.67
CA TYR A 7 3.77 15.54 -2.47
C TYR A 7 3.07 14.93 -1.24
N ILE A 8 3.12 15.65 -0.10
CA ILE A 8 2.47 15.21 1.15
C ILE A 8 0.95 15.10 0.99
N GLN A 9 0.31 16.05 0.28
CA GLN A 9 -1.12 15.96 0.00
C GLN A 9 -1.47 14.73 -0.84
N CYS A 10 -0.67 14.44 -1.86
CA CYS A 10 -0.89 13.27 -2.70
C CYS A 10 -0.80 11.97 -1.89
N GLU A 11 0.19 11.83 -0.99
CA GLU A 11 0.28 10.67 -0.10
C GLU A 11 -0.96 10.54 0.80
N GLN A 12 -1.47 11.65 1.33
CA GLN A 12 -2.69 11.65 2.15
C GLN A 12 -3.94 11.27 1.36
N GLU A 13 -4.06 11.71 0.10
CA GLU A 13 -5.16 11.33 -0.78
C GLU A 13 -5.13 9.84 -1.19
N LEU A 14 -3.94 9.23 -1.24
CA LEU A 14 -3.80 7.81 -1.56
C LEU A 14 -4.28 6.92 -0.41
N VAL A 15 -4.17 7.37 0.83
CA VAL A 15 -4.57 6.61 2.03
C VAL A 15 -5.96 6.93 2.55
N SER A 16 -6.57 8.03 2.07
CA SER A 16 -7.92 8.43 2.50
C SER A 16 -9.00 7.42 2.10
N GLU A 17 -8.76 6.67 1.01
CA GLU A 17 -9.69 5.71 0.45
C GLU A 17 -9.07 4.30 0.45
N HIS A 18 -9.82 3.29 0.92
CA HIS A 18 -9.37 1.90 0.91
C HIS A 18 -9.18 1.31 -0.49
N SER A 19 -9.60 2.03 -1.55
CA SER A 19 -9.51 1.56 -2.93
C SER A 19 -8.10 1.59 -3.50
N ARG A 20 -7.15 2.26 -2.84
CA ARG A 20 -5.75 2.38 -3.29
C ARG A 20 -4.79 1.72 -2.31
N VAL A 21 -4.84 2.12 -1.04
CA VAL A 21 -4.02 1.52 0.03
C VAL A 21 -4.96 0.96 1.09
N PRO A 22 -5.23 -0.37 1.08
CA PRO A 22 -6.14 -0.99 2.05
C PRO A 22 -5.74 -0.75 3.51
N TYR A 23 -4.44 -0.67 3.79
CA TYR A 23 -3.90 -0.39 5.13
C TYR A 23 -4.07 1.07 5.60
N GLN A 24 -4.44 2.00 4.70
CA GLN A 24 -4.74 3.41 4.98
C GLN A 24 -3.68 4.18 5.79
N CYS A 25 -2.44 3.74 5.72
CA CYS A 25 -1.32 4.43 6.33
C CYS A 25 -0.24 4.67 5.28
N VAL A 26 0.38 5.84 5.34
CA VAL A 26 1.53 6.14 4.49
C VAL A 26 2.69 5.29 4.99
N GLY A 27 3.20 4.43 4.11
CA GLY A 27 4.33 3.56 4.43
C GLY A 27 5.56 4.39 4.78
N LYS A 28 6.22 4.02 5.87
CA LYS A 28 7.46 4.66 6.32
C LYS A 28 8.65 3.76 5.99
N PRO A 29 9.86 4.32 5.84
CA PRO A 29 11.05 3.50 5.61
C PRO A 29 11.30 2.48 6.73
N GLU A 30 10.86 2.77 7.96
CA GLU A 30 10.96 1.85 9.09
C GLU A 30 10.16 0.55 8.88
N ASP A 31 9.01 0.61 8.22
CA ASP A 31 8.16 -0.57 7.96
C ASP A 31 8.88 -1.57 7.04
N VAL A 32 9.60 -1.05 6.03
CA VAL A 32 10.43 -1.86 5.14
C VAL A 32 11.67 -2.39 5.87
N ALA A 33 12.28 -1.57 6.73
CA ALA A 33 13.44 -1.97 7.52
C ALA A 33 13.10 -3.11 8.50
N GLU A 34 11.93 -3.08 9.12
CA GLU A 34 11.44 -4.14 10.01
C GLU A 34 11.21 -5.45 9.25
N ALA A 35 10.62 -5.38 8.05
CA ALA A 35 10.45 -6.55 7.18
C ALA A 35 11.80 -7.13 6.74
N ILE A 36 12.78 -6.28 6.42
CA ILE A 36 14.15 -6.71 6.11
C ILE A 36 14.80 -7.36 7.33
N LEU A 37 14.67 -6.75 8.51
CA LEU A 37 15.21 -7.29 9.75
C LEU A 37 14.63 -8.68 10.07
N PHE A 38 13.33 -8.87 9.85
CA PHE A 38 12.66 -10.17 9.98
C PHE A 38 13.27 -11.23 9.05
N LEU A 39 13.59 -10.88 7.81
CA LEU A 39 14.22 -11.80 6.84
C LEU A 39 15.72 -12.00 7.09
N ALA A 40 16.41 -10.98 7.58
CA ALA A 40 17.86 -10.94 7.78
C ALA A 40 18.33 -11.61 9.07
N ASP A 41 17.42 -12.08 9.94
CA ASP A 41 17.71 -12.68 11.25
C ASP A 41 18.38 -14.08 11.18
N ARG A 42 19.45 -14.17 10.38
CA ARG A 42 20.36 -15.31 10.30
C ARG A 42 21.56 -15.16 11.25
N LEU A 43 21.84 -13.94 11.75
CA LEU A 43 23.12 -13.60 12.42
C LEU A 43 23.01 -12.83 13.75
N HIS A 44 21.82 -12.40 14.20
CA HIS A 44 21.65 -11.69 15.48
C HIS A 44 20.96 -12.57 16.55
N LYS A 45 21.40 -12.40 17.79
CA LYS A 45 21.14 -13.27 18.94
C LYS A 45 19.74 -13.06 19.57
N ILE A 46 18.69 -12.89 18.76
CA ILE A 46 17.29 -12.80 19.23
C ILE A 46 16.56 -14.08 18.81
N ILE A 47 16.51 -15.04 19.73
CA ILE A 47 16.09 -16.44 19.49
C ILE A 47 14.64 -16.62 19.03
N ILE A 48 13.81 -15.58 19.04
CA ILE A 48 12.36 -15.70 18.83
C ILE A 48 11.97 -15.74 17.33
N CYS A 49 12.76 -15.14 16.43
CA CYS A 49 12.42 -15.03 15.00
C CYS A 49 13.14 -16.05 14.09
N ARG A 50 14.30 -16.56 14.52
CA ARG A 50 15.15 -17.53 13.78
C ARG A 50 14.44 -18.77 13.23
N LYS A 51 13.34 -19.23 13.84
CA LYS A 51 12.61 -20.43 13.36
C LYS A 51 11.65 -20.15 12.20
N ARG A 52 11.23 -18.90 11.98
CA ARG A 52 10.12 -18.58 11.07
C ARG A 52 10.57 -18.19 9.66
N SER A 53 11.73 -17.53 9.49
CA SER A 53 12.18 -17.04 8.18
C SER A 53 12.99 -18.06 7.36
N ASN A 54 13.50 -19.15 7.95
CA ASN A 54 14.29 -20.17 7.22
C ASN A 54 13.53 -20.87 6.08
N TYR A 55 12.20 -20.88 6.15
CA TYR A 55 11.33 -21.46 5.11
C TYR A 55 10.95 -20.46 4.01
N ILE A 56 11.34 -19.19 4.16
CA ILE A 56 11.01 -18.10 3.23
C ILE A 56 12.26 -17.81 2.40
N VAL A 57 12.45 -18.61 1.35
CA VAL A 57 13.58 -18.48 0.42
C VAL A 57 13.04 -18.34 -1.00
N GLY A 58 13.64 -17.44 -1.80
CA GLY A 58 13.25 -17.23 -3.21
C GLY A 58 11.91 -16.53 -3.42
N HIS A 59 11.32 -15.97 -2.36
CA HIS A 59 10.05 -15.25 -2.43
C HIS A 59 10.28 -13.74 -2.52
N GLN A 60 9.42 -13.06 -3.29
CA GLN A 60 9.33 -11.61 -3.29
C GLN A 60 8.30 -11.18 -2.24
N LEU A 61 8.77 -10.58 -1.14
CA LEU A 61 7.89 -9.99 -0.14
C LEU A 61 7.55 -8.56 -0.54
N VAL A 62 6.26 -8.29 -0.78
CA VAL A 62 5.74 -6.96 -1.09
C VAL A 62 5.30 -6.28 0.20
N VAL A 63 5.81 -5.07 0.46
CA VAL A 63 5.54 -4.27 1.67
C VAL A 63 5.00 -2.91 1.25
N ASP A 64 3.72 -2.86 0.86
CA ASP A 64 3.07 -1.67 0.30
C ASP A 64 1.69 -1.38 0.90
N GLY A 65 1.37 -1.99 2.04
CA GLY A 65 0.05 -1.85 2.68
C GLY A 65 -1.09 -2.52 1.92
N GLY A 66 -0.79 -3.44 0.99
CA GLY A 66 -1.78 -4.17 0.19
C GLY A 66 -2.18 -3.46 -1.09
N ALA A 67 -1.49 -2.38 -1.47
CA ALA A 67 -1.78 -1.65 -2.71
C ALA A 67 -1.69 -2.55 -3.95
N SER A 68 -0.74 -3.49 -3.98
CA SER A 68 -0.58 -4.46 -5.08
C SER A 68 -1.73 -5.47 -5.20
N LEU A 69 -2.51 -5.68 -4.13
CA LEU A 69 -3.64 -6.61 -4.14
C LEU A 69 -4.92 -5.96 -4.69
N GLN A 70 -4.98 -4.63 -4.67
CA GLN A 70 -6.18 -3.87 -5.01
C GLN A 70 -6.08 -3.32 -6.43
N MET A 71 -6.96 -3.78 -7.33
CA MET A 71 -7.14 -3.13 -8.62
C MET A 71 -8.05 -1.91 -8.42
N ALA A 72 -7.48 -0.70 -8.37
CA ALA A 72 -8.22 0.52 -8.07
C ALA A 72 -9.48 0.73 -8.95
N LEU A 73 -9.38 0.38 -10.24
CA LEU A 73 -10.52 0.44 -11.18
C LEU A 73 -11.68 -0.47 -10.79
N VAL A 74 -11.40 -1.64 -10.24
CA VAL A 74 -12.43 -2.59 -9.79
C VAL A 74 -12.99 -2.13 -8.44
N ALA A 75 -12.12 -1.70 -7.53
CA ALA A 75 -12.51 -1.23 -6.20
C ALA A 75 -13.44 -0.01 -6.25
N ASP A 76 -13.18 0.93 -7.18
CA ASP A 76 -13.98 2.13 -7.35
C ASP A 76 -15.05 2.00 -8.44
N SER A 77 -15.29 0.81 -8.98
CA SER A 77 -16.15 0.59 -10.15
C SER A 77 -17.55 1.20 -10.01
N ILE A 78 -18.22 1.02 -8.87
CA ILE A 78 -19.56 1.60 -8.61
C ILE A 78 -19.51 3.14 -8.61
N LYS A 79 -18.49 3.75 -8.00
CA LYS A 79 -18.30 5.21 -7.97
C LYS A 79 -18.06 5.75 -9.38
N ILE A 80 -17.25 5.05 -10.16
CA ILE A 80 -16.93 5.40 -11.55
C ILE A 80 -18.18 5.29 -12.44
N PHE A 81 -18.98 4.24 -12.29
CA PHE A 81 -20.24 4.10 -13.03
C PHE A 81 -21.20 5.25 -12.73
N GLY A 82 -21.41 5.58 -11.46
CA GLY A 82 -22.31 6.68 -11.08
C GLY A 82 -21.85 8.04 -11.59
N THR A 83 -20.54 8.30 -11.61
CA THR A 83 -20.00 9.56 -12.16
C THR A 83 -20.17 9.66 -13.68
N VAL A 84 -19.87 8.58 -14.41
CA VAL A 84 -20.07 8.54 -15.88
C VAL A 84 -21.55 8.69 -16.25
N GLU A 85 -22.47 8.04 -15.53
CA GLU A 85 -23.91 8.19 -15.77
C GLU A 85 -24.40 9.62 -15.51
N ALA A 86 -23.93 10.25 -14.42
CA ALA A 86 -24.26 11.63 -14.10
C ALA A 86 -23.75 12.62 -15.16
N GLU A 87 -22.53 12.44 -15.65
CA GLU A 87 -21.99 13.25 -16.74
C GLU A 87 -22.74 13.04 -18.06
N ALA A 88 -23.20 11.82 -18.34
CA ALA A 88 -24.00 11.50 -19.52
C ALA A 88 -25.39 12.16 -19.47
N MET A 89 -25.98 12.34 -18.28
CA MET A 89 -27.24 13.07 -18.11
C MET A 89 -27.08 14.59 -18.22
N GLN A 90 -25.96 15.17 -17.81
CA GLN A 90 -25.72 16.62 -17.95
C GLN A 90 -25.45 17.09 -19.39
N LYS A 91 -25.07 16.16 -20.28
CA LYS A 91 -24.86 16.43 -21.72
C LYS A 91 -26.12 16.25 -22.58
N LYS A 92 -27.26 15.87 -21.99
CA LYS A 92 -28.57 15.82 -22.65
C LYS A 92 -29.40 17.05 -22.31
#